data_AF-A0A2M7RH90-F1
#
_entry.id   AF-A0A2M7RH90-F1
#
_cell.length_a   1.000
_cell.length_b   1.000
_cell.length_c   1.000
_cell.angle_alpha   90.00
_cell.angle_beta   90.00
_cell.angle_gamma   90.00
#
_symmetry.space_group_name_H-M   'P 1'
#
loop_
_entity.id
_entity.type
_entity.pdbx_description
1 polymer ?
#
loop_
_entity_poly.entity_id
_entity_poly.type
_entity_poly.pdbx_seq_one_letter_code
_entity_poly.pdbx_strand_id
1 'polypeptide(L)'
;MTSGNNQKTIIRYQELSSLFIPIIDRAMYPISHDWDGVSVPDIIEDKTRARSVIQNLGLRGIKSNLHPMYLYDTNKINNRFDLDFGFNKHIPVNGPTNNALEPVQRQHVGTDADWILKMLDTAAQKATATPDMAQGMVSQQDRTLGELNKVDANKDRRYSLSARIFGWSEKRFWQQWYRLYKTHFKKDIDEKIVRIRGALGTKFRPFTRENIVAFIDPDVEVESKAIVESDRMKKLQLWNNYLGLVMADPNSNKRYGLRKMGRLTGLDKDEIDILLPATIDEMKAEDENQALNLNKLVEVDVIDDDIAHLEIHNKVADFSAKYAHIQAHKRSMLLKKVMAMQNAQQQGQGQNPGQTPGGAPPNPDVQKELVAPTLQKNNATV
;
A
#
# COMPACT_ATOMS: atom_id res chain seq x y z
N MET A 1 13.26 40.34 -0.96
CA MET A 1 13.91 41.67 -0.93
C MET A 1 14.41 41.96 -2.33
N THR A 2 13.93 43.02 -2.97
CA THR A 2 14.37 43.40 -4.31
C THR A 2 15.35 44.56 -4.17
N SER A 3 16.56 44.40 -4.70
CA SER A 3 17.60 45.42 -4.59
C SER A 3 17.92 46.02 -5.96
N GLY A 4 18.25 47.30 -5.94
CA GLY A 4 18.61 48.10 -7.11
C GLY A 4 19.99 48.70 -6.91
N ASN A 5 20.61 49.08 -8.03
CA ASN A 5 21.92 49.71 -8.05
C ASN A 5 23.02 48.81 -7.42
N ASN A 6 23.24 47.63 -8.00
CA ASN A 6 24.21 46.63 -7.51
C ASN A 6 24.08 46.32 -6.01
N GLN A 7 22.86 46.00 -5.56
CA GLN A 7 22.56 45.64 -4.17
C GLN A 7 22.77 46.76 -3.13
N LYS A 8 23.12 47.99 -3.53
CA LYS A 8 23.33 49.12 -2.60
C LYS A 8 22.04 49.74 -2.07
N THR A 9 20.93 49.54 -2.78
CA THR A 9 19.64 50.16 -2.44
C THR A 9 18.57 49.10 -2.38
N ILE A 10 17.84 49.05 -1.26
CA ILE A 10 16.68 48.18 -1.10
C ILE A 10 15.49 48.87 -1.77
N ILE A 11 14.99 48.32 -2.87
CA ILE A 11 13.83 48.87 -3.59
C ILE A 11 12.54 48.51 -2.85
N ARG A 12 12.46 47.27 -2.35
CA ARG A 12 11.28 46.77 -1.65
C ARG A 12 11.65 45.72 -0.61
N TYR A 13 11.21 45.97 0.61
CA TYR A 13 11.15 45.01 1.69
C TYR A 13 9.68 44.67 1.93
N GLN A 14 9.36 43.38 2.04
CA GLN A 14 8.03 42.92 2.40
C GLN A 14 8.20 41.91 3.51
N GLU A 15 7.69 42.24 4.68
CA GLU A 15 7.65 41.34 5.81
C GLU A 15 6.62 40.24 5.52
N LEU A 16 7.03 38.99 5.70
CA LEU A 16 6.12 37.86 5.58
C LEU A 16 5.35 37.75 6.89
N SER A 17 4.03 37.60 6.80
CA SER A 17 3.16 37.39 7.98
C SER A 17 3.46 36.09 8.74
N SER A 18 4.28 35.21 8.15
CA SER A 18 4.77 34.00 8.79
C SER A 18 6.17 33.67 8.27
N LEU A 19 6.94 32.94 9.08
CA LEU A 19 8.22 32.34 8.71
C LEU A 19 8.09 31.23 7.66
N PHE A 20 6.88 30.98 7.16
CA PHE A 20 6.57 29.89 6.25
C PHE A 20 6.77 30.34 4.80
N ILE A 21 7.72 29.70 4.12
CA ILE A 21 7.98 29.91 2.70
C ILE A 21 7.19 28.84 1.92
N PRO A 22 6.41 29.20 0.89
CA PRO A 22 5.60 28.25 0.12
C PRO A 22 6.43 27.42 -0.87
N ILE A 23 7.61 27.01 -0.46
CA ILE A 23 8.55 26.20 -1.24
C ILE A 23 8.77 24.92 -0.45
N ILE A 24 8.56 23.79 -1.12
CA ILE A 24 8.75 22.47 -0.52
C ILE A 24 9.87 21.80 -1.25
N ASP A 25 10.93 21.54 -0.49
CA ASP A 25 12.05 20.77 -0.95
C ASP A 25 11.74 19.26 -0.88
N ARG A 26 12.21 18.53 -1.90
CA ARG A 26 11.96 17.11 -2.14
C ARG A 26 13.28 16.37 -2.34
N ALA A 27 13.99 16.10 -1.25
CA ALA A 27 15.18 15.26 -1.26
C ALA A 27 14.82 13.76 -1.36
N MET A 28 15.48 13.03 -2.27
CA MET A 28 15.26 11.59 -2.46
C MET A 28 16.19 10.74 -1.58
N TYR A 29 17.46 11.13 -1.48
CA TYR A 29 18.48 10.48 -0.63
C TYR A 29 19.24 11.54 0.19
N PRO A 30 18.67 12.01 1.31
CA PRO A 30 19.30 13.03 2.14
C PRO A 30 20.58 12.49 2.78
N ILE A 31 21.65 13.28 2.73
CA ILE A 31 22.90 13.03 3.47
C ILE A 31 22.98 14.03 4.63
N SER A 32 23.54 13.60 5.76
CA SER A 32 23.86 14.51 6.87
C SER A 32 24.73 15.67 6.37
N HIS A 33 24.33 16.90 6.70
CA HIS A 33 25.00 18.15 6.32
C HIS A 33 24.94 18.52 4.82
N ASP A 34 24.06 17.89 4.06
CA ASP A 34 23.75 18.29 2.68
C ASP A 34 22.27 18.67 2.55
N TRP A 35 21.97 19.58 1.63
CA TRP A 35 20.63 20.13 1.42
C TRP A 35 19.86 19.35 0.36
N ASP A 36 20.48 19.04 -0.79
CA ASP A 36 19.84 18.38 -1.93
C ASP A 36 19.89 16.84 -1.84
N GLY A 37 20.91 16.31 -1.18
CA GLY A 37 21.18 14.87 -1.15
C GLY A 37 21.67 14.34 -2.50
N VAL A 38 21.62 13.03 -2.68
CA VAL A 38 22.13 12.36 -3.89
C VAL A 38 20.98 12.03 -4.84
N SER A 39 21.20 12.14 -6.15
CA SER A 39 20.24 11.68 -7.15
C SER A 39 20.52 10.23 -7.59
N VAL A 40 19.52 9.53 -8.14
CA VAL A 40 19.74 8.19 -8.73
C VAL A 40 20.81 8.22 -9.84
N PRO A 41 20.82 9.20 -10.77
CA PRO A 41 21.88 9.35 -11.76
C PRO A 41 23.28 9.45 -11.17
N ASP A 42 23.48 10.21 -10.08
CA ASP A 42 24.81 10.38 -9.48
C ASP A 42 25.38 9.04 -8.96
N ILE A 43 24.53 8.15 -8.46
CA ILE A 43 24.92 6.84 -7.94
C ILE A 43 25.34 5.87 -9.07
N ILE A 44 24.89 6.11 -10.30
CA ILE A 44 25.17 5.25 -11.47
C ILE A 44 26.03 5.92 -12.54
N GLU A 45 26.39 7.18 -12.36
CA GLU A 45 27.08 7.97 -13.37
C GLU A 45 28.43 7.35 -13.75
N ASP A 46 29.20 6.92 -12.76
CA ASP A 46 30.50 6.26 -12.92
C ASP A 46 30.40 5.00 -13.80
N LYS A 47 29.41 4.14 -13.51
CA LYS A 47 29.17 2.87 -14.19
C LYS A 47 28.66 3.09 -15.61
N THR A 48 27.73 4.03 -15.79
CA THR A 48 27.17 4.35 -17.11
C THR A 48 28.23 4.98 -18.00
N ARG A 49 29.04 5.90 -17.47
CA ARG A 49 30.18 6.49 -18.18
C ARG A 49 31.20 5.43 -18.60
N ALA A 50 31.63 4.57 -17.69
CA ALA A 50 32.57 3.49 -17.99
C ALA A 50 32.02 2.54 -19.06
N ARG A 51 30.73 2.18 -18.95
CA ARG A 51 30.03 1.36 -19.94
C ARG A 51 30.00 2.02 -21.31
N SER A 52 29.68 3.31 -21.39
CA SER A 52 29.68 4.06 -22.65
C SER A 52 31.07 4.09 -23.31
N VAL A 53 32.14 4.24 -22.52
CA VAL A 53 33.52 4.18 -23.06
C VAL A 53 33.81 2.82 -23.67
N ILE A 54 33.53 1.73 -22.95
CA ILE A 54 33.78 0.36 -23.43
C ILE A 54 32.95 0.06 -24.68
N GLN A 55 31.67 0.43 -24.69
CA GLN A 55 30.79 0.25 -25.85
C GLN A 55 31.29 1.04 -27.06
N ASN A 56 31.73 2.29 -26.87
CA ASN A 56 32.28 3.10 -27.94
C ASN A 56 33.58 2.53 -28.51
N LEU A 57 34.47 2.03 -27.66
CA LEU A 57 35.69 1.34 -28.08
C LEU A 57 35.38 0.04 -28.80
N GLY A 58 34.43 -0.75 -28.29
CA GLY A 58 33.95 -1.98 -28.93
C GLY A 58 33.36 -1.72 -30.32
N LEU A 59 32.50 -0.70 -30.45
CA LEU A 59 31.93 -0.28 -31.72
C LEU A 59 33.00 0.20 -32.71
N ARG A 60 34.02 0.92 -32.24
CA ARG A 60 35.17 1.30 -33.07
C ARG A 60 35.96 0.07 -33.51
N GLY A 61 36.17 -0.89 -32.62
CA GLY A 61 36.79 -2.18 -32.92
C GLY A 61 36.02 -2.94 -34.01
N ILE A 62 34.70 -3.09 -33.85
CA ILE A 62 33.82 -3.77 -34.81
C ILE A 62 33.82 -3.05 -36.17
N LYS A 63 33.65 -1.71 -36.19
CA LYS A 63 33.74 -0.92 -37.43
C LYS A 63 35.08 -1.10 -38.12
N SER A 64 36.15 -1.13 -37.34
CA SER A 64 37.47 -1.38 -37.87
C SER A 64 37.55 -2.80 -38.47
N ASN A 65 36.99 -3.83 -37.82
CA ASN A 65 37.01 -5.19 -38.35
C ASN A 65 36.19 -5.35 -39.63
N LEU A 66 35.09 -4.61 -39.78
CA LEU A 66 34.28 -4.56 -41.00
C LEU A 66 35.05 -3.95 -42.17
N HIS A 67 35.97 -3.02 -41.90
CA HIS A 67 36.84 -2.38 -42.88
C HIS A 67 38.32 -2.71 -42.60
N PRO A 68 38.78 -3.92 -42.99
CA PRO A 68 40.13 -4.36 -42.70
C PRO A 68 41.17 -3.42 -43.32
N MET A 69 42.27 -3.21 -42.59
CA MET A 69 43.45 -2.53 -43.10
C MET A 69 44.48 -3.59 -43.46
N TYR A 70 45.11 -3.43 -44.62
CA TYR A 70 46.14 -4.33 -45.10
C TYR A 70 47.48 -3.61 -45.14
N LEU A 71 48.52 -4.29 -44.65
CA LEU A 71 49.91 -3.90 -44.82
C LEU A 71 50.38 -4.49 -46.15
N TYR A 72 51.00 -3.69 -47.01
CA TYR A 72 51.59 -4.17 -48.24
C TYR A 72 53.05 -3.76 -48.36
N ASP A 73 53.85 -4.67 -48.93
CA ASP A 73 55.29 -4.47 -49.13
C ASP A 73 55.51 -3.61 -50.37
N THR A 74 56.09 -2.43 -50.18
CA THR A 74 56.36 -1.47 -51.26
C THR A 74 57.38 -1.99 -52.28
N ASN A 75 58.17 -2.99 -51.93
CA ASN A 75 59.18 -3.57 -52.83
C ASN A 75 58.61 -4.65 -53.76
N LYS A 76 57.44 -5.21 -53.43
CA LYS A 76 56.80 -6.28 -54.21
C LYS A 76 55.60 -5.79 -55.02
N ILE A 77 54.88 -4.78 -54.52
CA ILE A 77 53.73 -4.19 -55.22
C ILE A 77 54.11 -2.78 -55.65
N ASN A 78 54.49 -2.65 -56.92
CA ASN A 78 54.95 -1.38 -57.50
C ASN A 78 53.80 -0.45 -57.90
N ASN A 79 52.62 -1.00 -58.22
CA ASN A 79 51.46 -0.24 -58.64
C ASN A 79 50.45 -0.11 -57.49
N ARG A 80 50.36 1.09 -56.92
CA ARG A 80 49.42 1.39 -55.82
C ARG A 80 47.95 1.35 -56.27
N PHE A 81 47.68 1.58 -57.55
CA PHE A 81 46.31 1.62 -58.07
C PHE A 81 45.64 0.24 -58.11
N ASP A 82 46.42 -0.84 -58.16
CA ASP A 82 45.90 -2.22 -58.14
C ASP A 82 45.35 -2.63 -56.77
N LEU A 83 45.67 -1.85 -55.73
CA LEU A 83 45.20 -2.04 -54.36
C LEU A 83 43.97 -1.18 -54.02
N ASP A 84 43.48 -0.35 -54.95
CA ASP A 84 42.35 0.56 -54.70
C ASP A 84 40.99 -0.15 -54.90
N PHE A 85 40.77 -1.24 -54.18
CA PHE A 85 39.49 -1.95 -54.16
C PHE A 85 38.60 -1.44 -53.01
N GLY A 86 37.94 -0.30 -53.23
CA GLY A 86 36.82 0.16 -52.39
C GLY A 86 37.19 0.60 -50.97
N PHE A 87 36.51 0.07 -49.96
CA PHE A 87 36.51 0.60 -48.58
C PHE A 87 37.73 0.22 -47.72
N ASN A 88 38.67 -0.57 -48.25
CA ASN A 88 39.81 -1.07 -47.49
C ASN A 88 40.98 -0.09 -47.54
N LYS A 89 41.64 0.13 -46.41
CA LYS A 89 42.81 1.01 -46.35
C LYS A 89 44.10 0.20 -46.39
N HIS A 90 44.92 0.49 -47.39
CA HIS A 90 46.22 -0.15 -47.61
C HIS A 90 47.35 0.74 -47.09
N ILE A 91 48.20 0.21 -46.21
CA ILE A 91 49.31 0.93 -45.58
C ILE A 91 50.63 0.40 -46.14
N PRO A 92 51.48 1.26 -46.73
CA PRO A 92 52.79 0.85 -47.22
C PRO A 92 53.72 0.57 -46.04
N VAL A 93 54.42 -0.56 -46.07
CA VAL A 93 55.45 -0.91 -45.08
C VAL A 93 56.75 -1.22 -45.82
N ASN A 94 57.86 -0.66 -45.33
CA ASN A 94 59.19 -0.92 -45.87
C ASN A 94 59.81 -2.12 -45.13
N GLY A 95 59.42 -3.32 -45.53
CA GLY A 95 59.86 -4.58 -44.94
C GLY A 95 59.05 -5.78 -45.46
N PRO A 96 59.59 -7.01 -45.37
CA PRO A 96 58.91 -8.19 -45.90
C PRO A 96 57.63 -8.48 -45.11
N THR A 97 56.46 -8.25 -45.72
CA THR A 97 55.20 -8.82 -45.25
C THR A 97 55.09 -10.27 -45.73
N ASN A 98 54.59 -11.17 -44.89
CA ASN A 98 54.41 -12.58 -45.23
C ASN A 98 53.45 -12.67 -46.43
N ASN A 99 53.98 -12.90 -47.63
CA ASN A 99 53.25 -12.94 -48.92
C ASN A 99 52.71 -11.60 -49.47
N ALA A 100 53.49 -10.51 -49.37
CA ALA A 100 53.26 -9.21 -50.03
C ALA A 100 52.05 -8.38 -49.56
N LEU A 101 51.01 -9.00 -49.00
CA LEU A 101 49.87 -8.35 -48.39
C LEU A 101 49.44 -9.10 -47.12
N GLU A 102 49.41 -8.42 -45.99
CA GLU A 102 49.03 -9.00 -44.70
C GLU A 102 47.96 -8.13 -44.02
N PRO A 103 46.83 -8.69 -43.54
CA PRO A 103 45.89 -7.91 -42.74
C PRO A 103 46.55 -7.51 -41.43
N VAL A 104 46.37 -6.26 -41.01
CA VAL A 104 46.82 -5.81 -39.69
C VAL A 104 46.15 -6.70 -38.64
N GLN A 105 46.93 -7.51 -37.92
CA GLN A 105 46.40 -8.31 -36.83
C GLN A 105 45.89 -7.39 -35.72
N ARG A 106 44.61 -7.51 -35.41
CA ARG A 106 43.98 -6.72 -34.35
C ARG A 106 43.55 -7.64 -33.23
N GLN A 107 43.78 -7.20 -32.01
CA GLN A 107 43.23 -7.87 -30.85
C GLN A 107 41.71 -7.72 -30.90
N HIS A 108 41.01 -8.85 -30.93
CA HIS A 108 39.55 -8.83 -30.83
C HIS A 108 39.14 -8.20 -29.50
N VAL A 109 37.94 -7.61 -29.45
CA VAL A 109 37.33 -7.23 -28.17
C VAL A 109 37.27 -8.50 -27.32
N GLY A 110 38.11 -8.55 -26.29
CA GLY A 110 38.30 -9.76 -25.50
C GLY A 110 37.11 -10.06 -24.59
N THR A 111 37.06 -11.30 -24.09
CA THR A 111 36.11 -11.76 -23.06
C THR A 111 36.10 -10.86 -21.83
N ASP A 112 37.20 -10.15 -21.56
CA ASP A 112 37.35 -9.24 -20.44
C ASP A 112 36.42 -8.02 -20.56
N ALA A 113 36.19 -7.50 -21.77
CA ALA A 113 35.27 -6.39 -21.98
C ALA A 113 33.82 -6.79 -21.67
N ASP A 114 33.42 -8.00 -22.06
CA ASP A 114 32.10 -8.55 -21.73
C ASP A 114 31.95 -8.81 -20.22
N TRP A 115 33.00 -9.29 -19.57
CA TRP A 115 33.01 -9.46 -18.10
C TRP A 115 32.87 -8.12 -17.38
N ILE A 116 33.62 -7.09 -17.80
CA ILE A 116 33.52 -5.73 -17.22
C ILE A 116 32.11 -5.17 -17.44
N LEU A 117 31.53 -5.31 -18.63
CA LEU A 117 30.17 -4.83 -18.91
C LEU A 117 29.14 -5.49 -18.00
N LYS A 118 29.21 -6.82 -17.80
CA LYS A 118 28.33 -7.55 -16.87
C LYS A 118 28.54 -7.12 -15.42
N MET A 119 29.79 -6.89 -15.00
CA MET A 119 30.11 -6.42 -13.66
C MET A 119 29.54 -5.02 -13.39
N LEU A 120 29.72 -4.09 -14.34
CA LEU A 120 29.19 -2.72 -14.24
C LEU A 120 27.67 -2.72 -14.19
N ASP A 121 27.01 -3.56 -14.99
CA ASP A 121 25.56 -3.70 -14.99
C ASP A 121 25.04 -4.26 -13.66
N THR A 122 25.65 -5.33 -13.15
CA THR A 122 25.33 -5.90 -11.84
C THR A 122 25.53 -4.87 -10.71
N ALA A 123 26.58 -4.06 -10.79
CA ALA A 123 26.85 -3.00 -9.82
C ALA A 123 25.83 -1.84 -9.91
N ALA A 124 25.31 -1.55 -11.09
CA ALA A 124 24.25 -0.56 -11.29
C ALA A 124 22.92 -1.05 -10.71
N GLN A 125 22.52 -2.30 -11.02
CA GLN A 125 21.31 -2.92 -10.48
C GLN A 125 21.33 -3.01 -8.95
N LYS A 126 22.48 -3.39 -8.36
CA LYS A 126 22.65 -3.43 -6.90
C LYS A 126 22.52 -2.04 -6.28
N ALA A 127 23.04 -1.00 -6.93
CA ALA A 127 22.93 0.37 -6.44
C ALA A 127 21.48 0.88 -6.48
N THR A 128 20.76 0.66 -7.58
CA THR A 128 19.38 1.16 -7.78
C THR A 128 18.29 0.25 -7.19
N ALA A 129 18.67 -0.88 -6.57
CA ALA A 129 17.74 -1.89 -6.06
C ALA A 129 16.80 -2.48 -7.13
N THR A 130 17.16 -2.39 -8.41
CA THR A 130 16.29 -2.74 -9.53
C THR A 130 16.90 -3.91 -10.33
N PRO A 131 16.78 -5.16 -9.84
CA PRO A 131 17.32 -6.31 -10.56
C PRO A 131 16.58 -6.54 -11.89
N ASP A 132 17.22 -7.17 -12.86
CA ASP A 132 16.62 -7.46 -14.18
C ASP A 132 15.30 -8.24 -14.10
N MET A 133 15.17 -9.14 -13.12
CA MET A 133 13.94 -9.89 -12.88
C MET A 133 12.75 -8.98 -12.58
N ALA A 134 12.99 -7.90 -11.82
CA ALA A 134 11.97 -6.90 -11.53
C ALA A 134 11.60 -6.04 -12.75
N GLN A 135 12.44 -6.03 -13.78
CA GLN A 135 12.20 -5.37 -15.05
C GLN A 135 11.49 -6.31 -16.06
N GLY A 136 11.09 -7.51 -15.62
CA GLY A 136 10.41 -8.50 -16.47
C GLY A 136 11.36 -9.29 -17.37
N MET A 137 12.68 -9.18 -17.17
CA MET A 137 13.64 -10.00 -17.90
C MET A 137 13.73 -11.38 -17.24
N VAL A 138 13.50 -12.42 -18.03
CA VAL A 138 13.64 -13.81 -17.59
C VAL A 138 15.12 -14.07 -17.29
N SER A 139 15.42 -14.44 -16.05
CA SER A 139 16.74 -14.92 -15.64
C SER A 139 17.16 -16.08 -16.55
N GLN A 140 18.39 -16.06 -17.09
CA GLN A 140 18.95 -17.17 -17.88
C GLN A 140 19.06 -18.49 -17.10
N GLN A 141 18.90 -18.43 -15.77
CA GLN A 141 18.95 -19.57 -14.87
C GLN A 141 17.56 -19.80 -14.23
N ASP A 142 17.10 -21.05 -14.21
CA ASP A 142 15.88 -21.46 -13.53
C ASP A 142 16.00 -21.16 -12.04
N ARG A 143 15.33 -20.11 -11.58
CA ARG A 143 15.28 -19.75 -10.15
C ARG A 143 14.04 -20.34 -9.51
N THR A 144 14.19 -20.79 -8.28
CA THR A 144 13.04 -21.28 -7.50
C THR A 144 12.11 -20.13 -7.12
N LEU A 145 10.80 -20.39 -7.07
CA LEU A 145 9.79 -19.40 -6.68
C LEU A 145 10.11 -18.76 -5.30
N GLY A 146 10.67 -19.54 -4.37
CA GLY A 146 11.07 -19.07 -3.05
C GLY A 146 12.23 -18.07 -3.06
N GLU A 147 13.17 -18.20 -4.00
CA GLU A 147 14.25 -17.23 -4.18
C GLU A 147 13.72 -15.93 -4.78
N LEU A 148 12.89 -16.01 -5.83
CA LEU A 148 12.26 -14.85 -6.47
C LEU A 148 11.47 -14.02 -5.46
N ASN A 149 10.63 -14.67 -4.65
CA ASN A 149 9.85 -14.00 -3.60
C ASN A 149 10.75 -13.30 -2.56
N LYS A 150 11.91 -13.86 -2.23
CA LYS A 150 12.87 -13.22 -1.31
C LYS A 150 13.54 -12.00 -1.95
N VAL A 151 13.87 -12.07 -3.25
CA VAL A 151 14.46 -10.95 -3.97
C VAL A 151 13.46 -9.80 -4.09
N ASP A 152 12.21 -10.09 -4.45
CA ASP A 152 11.14 -9.09 -4.55
C ASP A 152 10.84 -8.46 -3.19
N ALA A 153 10.74 -9.27 -2.13
CA ALA A 153 10.54 -8.75 -0.78
C ALA A 153 11.67 -7.81 -0.32
N ASN A 154 12.93 -8.10 -0.69
CA ASN A 154 14.06 -7.24 -0.36
C ASN A 154 14.10 -5.96 -1.20
N LYS A 155 13.72 -6.02 -2.48
CA LYS A 155 13.52 -4.86 -3.35
C LYS A 155 12.45 -3.93 -2.77
N ASP A 156 11.29 -4.47 -2.40
CA ASP A 156 10.18 -3.70 -1.83
C ASP A 156 10.58 -3.01 -0.52
N ARG A 157 11.44 -3.63 0.30
CA ARG A 157 12.01 -2.98 1.49
C ARG A 157 12.91 -1.78 1.17
N ARG A 158 13.64 -1.81 0.05
CA ARG A 158 14.50 -0.68 -0.36
C ARG A 158 13.69 0.46 -0.95
N TYR A 159 12.67 0.13 -1.75
CA TYR A 159 11.73 1.14 -2.25
C TYR A 159 10.83 1.70 -1.15
N SER A 160 10.46 0.91 -0.14
CA SER A 160 9.67 1.40 0.99
C SER A 160 10.43 2.46 1.78
N LEU A 161 11.75 2.32 1.96
CA LEU A 161 12.57 3.36 2.59
C LEU A 161 12.57 4.65 1.75
N SER A 162 12.76 4.52 0.43
CA SER A 162 12.73 5.67 -0.48
C SER A 162 11.36 6.36 -0.47
N ALA A 163 10.27 5.56 -0.44
CA ALA A 163 8.91 6.07 -0.33
C ALA A 163 8.64 6.75 1.01
N ARG A 164 9.23 6.28 2.11
CA ARG A 164 9.13 6.93 3.43
C ARG A 164 9.83 8.28 3.45
N ILE A 165 11.03 8.38 2.86
CA ILE A 165 11.76 9.64 2.73
C ILE A 165 10.94 10.63 1.89
N PHE A 166 10.44 10.18 0.74
CA PHE A 166 9.54 10.98 -0.09
C PHE A 166 8.28 11.42 0.67
N GLY A 167 7.73 10.53 1.51
CA GLY A 167 6.59 10.79 2.38
C GLY A 167 6.81 11.94 3.38
N TRP A 168 8.04 12.27 3.75
CA TRP A 168 8.33 13.46 4.57
C TRP A 168 8.04 14.76 3.83
N SER A 169 8.46 14.85 2.57
CA SER A 169 8.19 16.01 1.72
C SER A 169 6.69 16.12 1.41
N GLU A 170 6.03 14.98 1.22
CA GLU A 170 4.60 14.92 0.96
C GLU A 170 3.78 15.31 2.20
N LYS A 171 4.21 14.90 3.40
CA LYS A 171 3.63 15.38 4.65
C LYS A 171 3.72 16.90 4.77
N ARG A 172 4.89 17.49 4.46
CA ARG A 172 5.05 18.96 4.43
C ARG A 172 4.14 19.61 3.41
N PHE A 173 3.97 18.99 2.24
CA PHE A 173 3.03 19.43 1.22
C PHE A 173 1.59 19.50 1.71
N TRP A 174 1.08 18.43 2.31
CA TRP A 174 -0.29 18.41 2.82
C TRP A 174 -0.50 19.38 3.99
N GLN A 175 0.50 19.55 4.86
CA GLN A 175 0.45 20.57 5.91
C GLN A 175 0.41 21.98 5.33
N GLN A 176 1.24 22.28 4.33
CA GLN A 176 1.21 23.56 3.62
C GLN A 176 -0.14 23.78 2.94
N TRP A 177 -0.62 22.79 2.21
CA TRP A 177 -1.90 22.81 1.53
C TRP A 177 -3.02 23.16 2.52
N TYR A 178 -3.09 22.45 3.65
CA TYR A 178 -4.09 22.71 4.69
C TYR A 178 -3.99 24.15 5.26
N ARG A 179 -2.77 24.65 5.50
CA ARG A 179 -2.55 26.02 5.99
C ARG A 179 -2.98 27.08 4.98
N LEU A 180 -2.71 26.88 3.69
CA LEU A 180 -3.18 27.77 2.63
C LEU A 180 -4.70 27.81 2.61
N TYR A 181 -5.36 26.66 2.75
CA TYR A 181 -6.82 26.60 2.89
C TYR A 181 -7.29 27.36 4.15
N LYS A 182 -6.70 27.11 5.32
CA LYS A 182 -7.06 27.81 6.57
C LYS A 182 -6.95 29.34 6.44
N THR A 183 -5.92 29.82 5.75
CA THR A 183 -5.61 31.25 5.60
C THR A 183 -6.47 31.93 4.53
N HIS A 184 -6.69 31.29 3.38
CA HIS A 184 -7.30 31.93 2.21
C HIS A 184 -8.75 31.53 1.94
N PHE A 185 -9.22 30.37 2.40
CA PHE A 185 -10.56 29.86 2.12
C PHE A 185 -11.63 30.51 3.01
N LYS A 186 -12.03 31.76 2.77
CA LYS A 186 -12.96 32.46 3.67
C LYS A 186 -14.37 31.86 3.62
N LYS A 187 -15.14 32.10 4.69
CA LYS A 187 -16.54 31.66 4.82
C LYS A 187 -17.38 32.25 3.68
N ASP A 188 -18.27 31.43 3.12
CA ASP A 188 -19.25 31.78 2.07
C ASP A 188 -18.68 32.23 0.70
N ILE A 189 -17.38 32.04 0.45
CA ILE A 189 -16.79 32.39 -0.86
C ILE A 189 -16.94 31.26 -1.88
N ASP A 190 -16.73 30.02 -1.46
CA ASP A 190 -16.63 28.87 -2.36
C ASP A 190 -17.04 27.57 -1.66
N GLU A 191 -17.56 26.64 -2.43
CA GLU A 191 -17.82 25.26 -1.99
C GLU A 191 -16.92 24.29 -2.76
N LYS A 192 -16.38 23.27 -2.08
CA LYS A 192 -15.66 22.19 -2.75
C LYS A 192 -16.58 20.99 -2.90
N ILE A 193 -16.72 20.48 -4.12
CA ILE A 193 -17.55 19.31 -4.39
C ILE A 193 -16.66 18.07 -4.39
N VAL A 194 -16.92 17.13 -3.49
CA VAL A 194 -16.24 15.83 -3.47
C VAL A 194 -17.16 14.79 -4.08
N ARG A 195 -16.62 13.99 -5.00
CA ARG A 195 -17.30 12.81 -5.55
C ARG A 195 -16.97 11.59 -4.71
N ILE A 196 -17.95 11.10 -3.96
CA ILE A 196 -17.86 9.84 -3.22
C ILE A 196 -18.34 8.73 -4.15
N ARG A 197 -17.46 7.77 -4.44
CA ARG A 197 -17.82 6.54 -5.16
C ARG A 197 -18.14 5.48 -4.10
N GLY A 198 -19.33 4.89 -4.17
CA GLY A 198 -19.72 3.73 -3.38
C GLY A 198 -20.34 2.65 -4.26
N ALA A 199 -20.62 1.49 -3.67
CA ALA A 199 -21.20 0.35 -4.38
C ALA A 199 -22.58 0.67 -4.97
N LEU A 200 -23.34 1.57 -4.33
CA LEU A 200 -24.68 1.99 -4.73
C LEU A 200 -24.70 3.22 -5.66
N GLY A 201 -23.53 3.66 -6.15
CA GLY A 201 -23.40 4.76 -7.09
C GLY A 201 -22.58 5.94 -6.58
N THR A 202 -22.54 7.02 -7.37
CA THR A 202 -21.74 8.21 -7.06
C THR A 202 -22.58 9.28 -6.38
N LYS A 203 -22.17 9.74 -5.21
CA LYS A 203 -22.77 10.89 -4.51
C LYS A 203 -21.83 12.09 -4.56
N PHE A 204 -22.36 13.25 -4.90
CA PHE A 204 -21.64 14.51 -4.83
C PHE A 204 -22.02 15.21 -3.53
N ARG A 205 -21.03 15.50 -2.68
CA ARG A 205 -21.25 16.21 -1.41
C ARG A 205 -20.48 17.53 -1.44
N PRO A 206 -21.16 18.68 -1.26
CA PRO A 206 -20.48 19.94 -1.07
C PRO A 206 -19.83 19.99 0.32
N PHE A 207 -18.61 20.51 0.37
CA PHE A 207 -17.83 20.76 1.57
C PHE A 207 -17.60 22.27 1.69
N THR A 208 -18.08 22.84 2.79
CA THR A 208 -17.86 24.23 3.20
C THR A 208 -16.62 24.34 4.09
N ARG A 209 -16.17 25.58 4.38
CA ARG A 209 -15.02 25.85 5.28
C ARG A 209 -15.13 25.13 6.61
N GLU A 210 -16.31 25.10 7.20
CA GLU A 210 -16.57 24.49 8.51
C GLU A 210 -16.33 22.97 8.52
N ASN A 211 -16.44 22.32 7.35
CA ASN A 211 -16.18 20.89 7.22
C ASN A 211 -14.70 20.56 6.95
N ILE A 212 -13.91 21.52 6.46
CA ILE A 212 -12.51 21.31 6.08
C ILE A 212 -11.56 21.85 7.16
N VAL A 213 -11.83 23.05 7.69
CA VAL A 213 -10.97 23.73 8.65
C VAL A 213 -11.40 23.38 10.07
N ALA A 214 -10.62 22.54 10.73
CA ALA A 214 -10.80 22.16 12.12
C ALA A 214 -10.16 23.19 13.08
N PHE A 215 -10.65 23.20 14.32
CA PHE A 215 -10.08 24.02 15.41
C PHE A 215 -8.65 23.58 15.74
N ILE A 216 -8.42 22.27 15.82
CA ILE A 216 -7.11 21.64 15.96
C ILE A 216 -6.62 21.26 14.57
N ASP A 217 -5.37 21.58 14.25
CA ASP A 217 -4.78 21.24 12.96
C ASP A 217 -4.67 19.70 12.81
N PRO A 218 -4.93 19.14 11.61
CA PRO A 218 -4.94 17.70 11.41
C PRO A 218 -3.52 17.12 11.43
N ASP A 219 -3.40 15.94 12.02
CA ASP A 219 -2.21 15.12 11.89
C ASP A 219 -2.18 14.45 10.51
N VAL A 220 -1.11 14.71 9.78
CA VAL A 220 -0.88 14.14 8.45
C VAL A 220 0.12 12.99 8.55
N GLU A 221 -0.30 11.83 8.08
CA GLU A 221 0.54 10.64 7.88
C GLU A 221 0.46 10.22 6.42
N VAL A 222 1.61 9.92 5.82
CA VAL A 222 1.73 9.50 4.42
C VAL A 222 2.44 8.16 4.42
N GLU A 223 1.74 7.11 3.98
CA GLU A 223 2.25 5.76 3.94
C GLU A 223 2.20 5.20 2.51
N SER A 224 3.12 4.29 2.20
CA SER A 224 3.08 3.56 0.93
C SER A 224 1.94 2.53 0.96
N LYS A 225 1.11 2.53 -0.09
CA LYS A 225 0.01 1.58 -0.26
C LYS A 225 0.47 0.13 -0.10
N ALA A 226 1.63 -0.23 -0.63
CA ALA A 226 2.16 -1.60 -0.53
C ALA A 226 2.46 -2.01 0.92
N ILE A 227 2.95 -1.08 1.74
CA ILE A 227 3.19 -1.33 3.17
C ILE A 227 1.86 -1.49 3.90
N VAL A 228 0.90 -0.59 3.64
CA VAL A 228 -0.45 -0.64 4.23
C VAL A 228 -1.15 -1.94 3.86
N GLU A 229 -1.06 -2.38 2.60
CA GLU A 229 -1.63 -3.64 2.15
C GLU A 229 -0.94 -4.85 2.79
N SER A 230 0.39 -4.83 2.92
CA SER A 230 1.14 -5.88 3.62
C SER A 230 0.70 -6.00 5.08
N ASP A 231 0.60 -4.87 5.78
CA ASP A 231 0.18 -4.84 7.18
C ASP A 231 -1.30 -5.17 7.34
N ARG A 232 -2.15 -4.76 6.38
CA ARG A 232 -3.56 -5.18 6.31
C ARG A 232 -3.67 -6.69 6.16
N MET A 233 -2.87 -7.31 5.28
CA MET A 233 -2.86 -8.77 5.10
C MET A 233 -2.38 -9.51 6.36
N LYS A 234 -1.33 -9.02 7.02
CA LYS A 234 -0.88 -9.56 8.32
C LYS A 234 -1.99 -9.45 9.37
N LYS A 235 -2.61 -8.27 9.48
CA LYS A 235 -3.74 -8.02 10.38
C LYS A 235 -4.90 -8.94 10.04
N LEU A 236 -5.20 -9.19 8.77
CA LEU A 236 -6.25 -10.09 8.32
C LEU A 236 -5.96 -11.54 8.74
N GLN A 237 -4.74 -12.03 8.55
CA GLN A 237 -4.34 -13.39 8.97
C GLN A 237 -4.46 -13.56 10.49
N LEU A 238 -3.93 -12.60 11.25
CA LEU A 238 -4.04 -12.59 12.72
C LEU A 238 -5.50 -12.49 13.16
N TRP A 239 -6.27 -11.63 12.51
CA TRP A 239 -7.69 -11.44 12.78
C TRP A 239 -8.50 -12.68 12.47
N ASN A 240 -8.22 -13.39 11.37
CA ASN A 240 -8.91 -14.62 11.01
C ASN A 240 -8.67 -15.73 12.05
N ASN A 241 -7.42 -15.88 12.49
CA ASN A 241 -7.07 -16.82 13.58
C ASN A 241 -7.76 -16.45 14.90
N TYR A 242 -7.77 -15.15 15.23
CA TYR A 242 -8.44 -14.65 16.43
C TYR A 242 -9.97 -14.80 16.36
N LEU A 243 -10.57 -14.51 15.21
CA LEU A 243 -12.01 -14.61 14.98
C LEU A 243 -12.50 -16.05 15.16
N GLY A 244 -11.71 -17.04 14.74
CA GLY A 244 -12.01 -18.46 14.98
C GLY A 244 -12.16 -18.79 16.48
N LEU A 245 -11.34 -18.18 17.35
CA LEU A 245 -11.43 -18.34 18.80
C LEU A 245 -12.62 -17.57 19.39
N VAL A 246 -12.84 -16.34 18.95
CA VAL A 246 -13.93 -15.49 19.44
C VAL A 246 -15.30 -16.06 19.07
N MET A 247 -15.44 -16.63 17.88
CA MET A 247 -16.70 -17.24 17.41
C MET A 247 -17.16 -18.42 18.28
N ALA A 248 -16.23 -19.05 19.01
CA ALA A 248 -16.53 -20.12 19.96
C ALA A 248 -17.13 -19.61 21.29
N ASP A 249 -16.95 -18.33 21.63
CA ASP A 249 -17.57 -17.70 22.79
C ASP A 249 -19.01 -17.26 22.47
N PRO A 250 -20.03 -17.77 23.19
CA PRO A 250 -21.43 -17.38 23.01
C PRO A 250 -21.71 -15.90 23.26
N ASN A 251 -20.93 -15.23 24.12
CA ASN A 251 -21.17 -13.83 24.50
C ASN A 251 -20.47 -12.82 23.57
N SER A 252 -19.78 -13.28 22.54
CA SER A 252 -19.02 -12.42 21.64
C SER A 252 -19.89 -11.73 20.59
N ASN A 253 -19.57 -10.47 20.27
CA ASN A 253 -20.21 -9.75 19.17
C ASN A 253 -19.64 -10.22 17.82
N LYS A 254 -20.26 -11.26 17.27
CA LYS A 254 -19.89 -11.89 15.99
C LYS A 254 -20.02 -10.92 14.81
N ARG A 255 -21.01 -10.03 14.83
CA ARG A 255 -21.27 -9.07 13.74
C ARG A 255 -20.16 -8.04 13.61
N TYR A 256 -19.71 -7.47 14.73
CA TYR A 256 -18.52 -6.60 14.73
C TYR A 256 -17.30 -7.33 14.17
N GLY A 257 -17.10 -8.58 14.57
CA GLY A 257 -16.04 -9.45 14.07
C GLY A 257 -16.02 -9.59 12.56
N LEU A 258 -17.19 -9.87 11.96
CA LEU A 258 -17.38 -10.02 10.53
C LEU A 258 -17.29 -8.69 9.77
N ARG A 259 -17.85 -7.59 10.29
CA ARG A 259 -17.72 -6.25 9.69
C ARG A 259 -16.25 -5.81 9.64
N LYS A 260 -15.49 -6.05 10.73
CA LYS A 260 -14.06 -5.75 10.77
C LYS A 260 -13.25 -6.63 9.83
N MET A 261 -13.63 -7.91 9.69
CA MET A 261 -13.03 -8.81 8.69
C MET A 261 -13.26 -8.28 7.27
N GLY A 262 -14.50 -7.87 6.92
CA GLY A 262 -14.82 -7.26 5.62
C GLY A 262 -13.97 -6.02 5.30
N ARG A 263 -13.73 -5.16 6.29
CA ARG A 263 -12.83 -4.00 6.14
C ARG A 263 -11.38 -4.42 5.89
N LEU A 264 -10.91 -5.46 6.58
CA LEU A 264 -9.55 -5.97 6.42
C LEU A 264 -9.36 -6.72 5.10
N THR A 265 -10.39 -7.37 4.55
CA THR A 265 -10.37 -7.95 3.20
C THR A 265 -10.41 -6.89 2.10
N GLY A 266 -10.75 -5.64 2.46
CA GLY A 266 -10.76 -4.51 1.54
C GLY A 266 -12.10 -4.25 0.87
N LEU A 267 -13.20 -4.76 1.43
CA LEU A 267 -14.55 -4.41 0.98
C LEU A 267 -14.89 -2.98 1.41
N ASP A 268 -15.62 -2.28 0.55
CA ASP A 268 -16.12 -0.95 0.87
C ASP A 268 -17.20 -1.03 1.96
N LYS A 269 -17.37 0.05 2.73
CA LYS A 269 -18.38 0.09 3.81
C LYS A 269 -19.77 -0.27 3.28
N ASP A 270 -20.13 0.26 2.11
CA ASP A 270 -21.43 0.00 1.47
C ASP A 270 -21.62 -1.48 1.13
N GLU A 271 -20.57 -2.16 0.65
CA GLU A 271 -20.62 -3.60 0.35
C GLU A 271 -20.78 -4.42 1.64
N ILE A 272 -20.09 -4.02 2.70
CA ILE A 272 -20.20 -4.64 4.02
C ILE A 272 -21.61 -4.46 4.58
N ASP A 273 -22.19 -3.27 4.45
CA ASP A 273 -23.54 -2.96 4.95
C ASP A 273 -24.62 -3.69 4.14
N ILE A 274 -24.38 -4.01 2.86
CA ILE A 274 -25.25 -4.90 2.06
C ILE A 274 -25.13 -6.36 2.53
N LEU A 275 -23.90 -6.84 2.76
CA LEU A 275 -23.67 -8.22 3.21
C LEU A 275 -24.14 -8.46 4.65
N LEU A 276 -24.03 -7.45 5.50
CA LEU A 276 -24.41 -7.47 6.91
C LEU A 276 -25.35 -6.28 7.19
N PRO A 277 -26.63 -6.37 6.78
CA PRO A 277 -27.59 -5.31 6.99
C PRO A 277 -27.76 -5.02 8.48
N ALA A 278 -27.96 -3.75 8.83
CA ALA A 278 -28.14 -3.31 10.22
C ALA A 278 -29.30 -4.07 10.88
N THR A 279 -29.13 -4.43 12.16
CA THR A 279 -30.24 -4.98 12.95
C THR A 279 -31.19 -3.85 13.36
N ILE A 280 -32.39 -4.21 13.82
CA ILE A 280 -33.37 -3.24 14.32
C ILE A 280 -32.77 -2.40 15.45
N ASP A 281 -32.05 -3.03 16.38
CA ASP A 281 -31.36 -2.33 17.48
C ASP A 281 -30.21 -1.44 16.96
N GLU A 282 -29.44 -1.90 15.96
CA GLU A 282 -28.41 -1.05 15.34
C GLU A 282 -29.03 0.20 14.67
N MET A 283 -30.18 0.06 14.01
CA MET A 283 -30.90 1.19 13.40
C MET A 283 -31.47 2.14 14.44
N LYS A 284 -32.12 1.62 15.49
CA LYS A 284 -32.62 2.42 16.62
C LYS A 284 -31.48 3.22 17.26
N ALA A 285 -30.35 2.58 17.54
CA ALA A 285 -29.19 3.25 18.13
C ALA A 285 -28.62 4.36 17.22
N GLU A 286 -28.70 4.20 15.89
CA GLU A 286 -28.32 5.26 14.95
C GLU A 286 -29.29 6.45 14.96
N ASP A 287 -30.59 6.21 15.15
CA ASP A 287 -31.59 7.27 15.31
C ASP A 287 -31.44 7.98 16.65
N GLU A 288 -31.19 7.24 17.74
CA GLU A 288 -30.87 7.78 19.06
C GLU A 288 -29.64 8.67 19.02
N ASN A 289 -28.60 8.28 18.26
CA ASN A 289 -27.41 9.08 18.06
C ASN A 289 -27.71 10.45 17.45
N GLN A 290 -28.72 10.57 16.59
CA GLN A 290 -29.13 11.87 16.03
C GLN A 290 -29.71 12.77 17.13
N ALA A 291 -30.52 12.21 18.03
CA ALA A 291 -31.07 12.93 19.18
C ALA A 291 -29.99 13.28 20.21
N LEU A 292 -29.06 12.36 20.49
CA LEU A 292 -27.94 12.57 21.41
C LEU A 292 -26.95 13.62 20.90
N ASN A 293 -26.75 13.72 19.58
CA ASN A 293 -25.96 14.80 18.97
C ASN A 293 -26.57 16.20 19.19
N LEU A 294 -27.89 16.26 19.41
CA LEU A 294 -28.60 17.48 19.79
C LEU A 294 -28.64 17.67 21.32
N ASN A 295 -27.86 16.87 22.07
CA ASN A 295 -27.82 16.81 23.53
C ASN A 295 -29.21 16.54 24.16
N LYS A 296 -30.09 15.84 23.45
CA LYS A 296 -31.39 15.38 23.98
C LYS A 296 -31.21 14.01 24.61
N LEU A 297 -31.76 13.84 25.82
CA LEU A 297 -31.83 12.54 26.47
C LEU A 297 -32.85 11.66 25.75
N VAL A 298 -32.48 10.40 25.54
CA VAL A 298 -33.37 9.36 25.02
C VAL A 298 -33.52 8.30 26.11
N GLU A 299 -34.69 7.68 26.18
CA GLU A 299 -34.94 6.60 27.14
C GLU A 299 -34.45 5.27 26.56
N VAL A 300 -33.93 4.40 27.42
CA VAL A 300 -33.45 3.06 27.04
C VAL A 300 -34.59 2.07 27.18
N ASP A 301 -34.92 1.31 26.13
CA ASP A 301 -35.94 0.27 26.23
C ASP A 301 -35.38 -0.95 26.96
N VAL A 302 -36.24 -1.63 27.72
CA VAL A 302 -35.87 -2.86 28.45
C VAL A 302 -35.55 -4.02 27.50
N ILE A 303 -35.98 -3.96 26.24
CA ILE A 303 -35.83 -5.05 25.27
C ILE A 303 -34.55 -4.89 24.44
N ASP A 304 -33.94 -3.70 24.42
CA ASP A 304 -32.84 -3.39 23.51
C ASP A 304 -31.60 -4.27 23.74
N ASP A 305 -30.85 -4.52 22.67
CA ASP A 305 -29.50 -5.06 22.79
C ASP A 305 -28.53 -3.96 23.22
N ASP A 306 -28.33 -3.86 24.54
CA ASP A 306 -27.46 -2.87 25.16
C ASP A 306 -26.01 -2.93 24.64
N ILE A 307 -25.52 -4.10 24.19
CA ILE A 307 -24.15 -4.25 23.68
C ILE A 307 -24.02 -3.60 22.30
N ALA A 308 -25.01 -3.82 21.42
CA ALA A 308 -25.05 -3.20 20.09
C ALA A 308 -25.22 -1.67 20.18
N HIS A 309 -26.08 -1.19 21.08
CA HIS A 309 -26.26 0.25 21.33
C HIS A 309 -24.97 0.91 21.81
N LEU A 310 -24.28 0.32 22.81
CA LEU A 310 -23.01 0.86 23.31
C LEU A 310 -21.92 0.95 22.22
N GLU A 311 -21.86 0.00 21.29
CA GLU A 311 -20.94 0.06 20.15
C GLU A 311 -21.24 1.28 19.26
N ILE A 312 -22.53 1.53 19.00
CA ILE A 312 -22.97 2.58 18.08
C ILE A 312 -22.88 3.98 18.73
N HIS A 313 -23.20 4.12 20.01
CA HIS A 313 -23.08 5.39 20.74
C HIS A 313 -21.63 5.85 20.85
N ASN A 314 -20.64 4.96 20.81
CA ASN A 314 -19.23 5.33 20.78
C ASN A 314 -18.84 6.15 19.53
N LYS A 315 -19.68 6.19 18.48
CA LYS A 315 -19.45 6.99 17.27
C LYS A 315 -19.88 8.46 17.40
N VAL A 316 -20.61 8.81 18.47
CA VAL A 316 -21.16 10.16 18.72
C VAL A 316 -20.16 11.03 19.48
N ALA A 317 -20.21 12.35 19.28
CA ALA A 317 -19.45 13.29 20.09
C ALA A 317 -19.81 13.20 21.59
N ASP A 318 -18.85 13.55 22.45
CA ASP A 318 -19.02 13.41 23.90
C ASP A 318 -19.86 14.56 24.47
N PHE A 319 -21.14 14.26 24.72
CA PHE A 319 -22.09 15.13 25.40
C PHE A 319 -22.52 14.54 26.75
N SER A 320 -23.01 15.39 27.67
CA SER A 320 -23.56 14.92 28.94
C SER A 320 -24.71 13.93 28.75
N ALA A 321 -25.58 14.16 27.76
CA ALA A 321 -26.67 13.25 27.43
C ALA A 321 -26.17 11.86 27.01
N LYS A 322 -25.10 11.78 26.20
CA LYS A 322 -24.47 10.51 25.80
C LYS A 322 -23.97 9.74 27.01
N TYR A 323 -23.28 10.39 27.95
CA TYR A 323 -22.77 9.70 29.14
C TYR A 323 -23.90 9.17 30.02
N ALA A 324 -24.97 9.96 30.21
CA ALA A 324 -26.15 9.53 30.95
C ALA A 324 -26.84 8.33 30.28
N HIS A 325 -26.98 8.37 28.95
CA HIS A 325 -27.56 7.28 28.14
C HIS A 325 -26.72 5.99 28.21
N ILE A 326 -25.40 6.10 28.06
CA ILE A 326 -24.47 4.98 28.23
C ILE A 326 -24.56 4.37 29.64
N GLN A 327 -24.70 5.20 30.67
CA GLN A 327 -24.91 4.71 32.03
C GLN A 327 -26.26 4.02 32.20
N ALA A 328 -27.31 4.48 31.52
CA ALA A 328 -28.61 3.83 31.51
C ALA A 328 -28.53 2.42 30.89
N HIS A 329 -27.88 2.25 29.73
CA HIS A 329 -27.62 0.92 29.15
C HIS A 329 -26.80 0.02 30.09
N LYS A 330 -25.76 0.54 30.75
CA LYS A 330 -24.98 -0.24 31.74
C LYS A 330 -25.84 -0.70 32.92
N ARG A 331 -26.75 0.15 33.41
CA ARG A 331 -27.70 -0.21 34.47
C ARG A 331 -28.73 -1.24 33.97
N SER A 332 -29.24 -1.07 32.75
CA SER A 332 -30.15 -2.03 32.10
C SER A 332 -29.53 -3.43 32.01
N MET A 333 -28.28 -3.54 31.54
CA MET A 333 -27.56 -4.83 31.51
C MET A 333 -27.43 -5.48 32.89
N LEU A 334 -27.14 -4.70 33.93
CA LEU A 334 -27.06 -5.21 35.29
C LEU A 334 -28.43 -5.70 35.78
N LEU A 335 -29.51 -4.96 35.51
CA LEU A 335 -30.87 -5.35 35.86
C LEU A 335 -31.29 -6.64 35.13
N LYS A 336 -31.01 -6.74 33.82
CA LYS A 336 -31.25 -7.96 33.03
C LYS A 336 -30.52 -9.17 33.61
N LYS A 337 -29.26 -8.99 34.04
CA LYS A 337 -28.48 -10.05 34.69
C LYS A 337 -29.08 -10.46 36.04
N VAL A 338 -29.49 -9.51 36.87
CA VAL A 338 -30.13 -9.78 38.17
C VAL A 338 -31.46 -10.49 37.99
N MET A 339 -32.29 -10.05 37.05
CA MET A 339 -33.57 -10.71 36.71
C MET A 339 -33.35 -12.13 36.18
N ALA A 340 -32.36 -12.34 35.32
CA ALA A 340 -32.01 -13.68 34.83
C ALA A 340 -31.59 -14.62 35.98
N MET A 341 -30.80 -14.12 36.94
CA MET A 341 -30.42 -14.90 38.14
C MET A 341 -31.60 -15.21 39.06
N GLN A 342 -32.50 -14.25 39.28
CA GLN A 342 -33.71 -14.45 40.09
C GLN A 342 -34.67 -15.48 39.45
N ASN A 343 -34.86 -15.40 38.13
CA ASN A 343 -35.68 -16.36 37.40
C ASN A 343 -35.07 -17.77 37.39
N ALA A 344 -33.73 -17.88 37.33
CA ALA A 344 -33.04 -19.16 37.45
C ALA A 344 -33.16 -19.79 38.86
N GLN A 345 -33.21 -18.99 39.91
CA GLN A 345 -33.46 -19.47 41.28
C GLN A 345 -34.90 -19.95 41.49
N GLN A 346 -35.89 -19.31 40.86
CA GLN A 346 -37.29 -19.74 40.96
C GLN A 346 -37.57 -21.05 40.20
N GLN A 347 -36.85 -21.34 39.11
CA GLN A 347 -36.94 -22.63 38.42
C GLN A 347 -36.19 -23.77 39.11
N GLY A 348 -35.29 -23.49 40.07
CA GLY A 348 -34.57 -24.49 40.86
C GLY A 348 -35.32 -25.02 42.09
N GLN A 349 -36.47 -24.44 42.45
CA GLN A 349 -37.29 -24.85 43.61
C GLN A 349 -38.59 -25.58 43.21
N GLY A 350 -38.50 -26.42 42.18
CA GLY A 350 -39.61 -27.22 41.66
C GLY A 350 -39.33 -28.71 41.54
N GLN A 351 -38.55 -29.31 42.45
CA GLN A 351 -38.51 -30.78 42.60
C GLN A 351 -38.68 -31.15 44.07
N ASN A 352 -39.90 -31.54 44.41
CA ASN A 352 -40.23 -32.13 45.70
C ASN A 352 -39.92 -33.64 45.65
N PRO A 353 -39.21 -34.22 46.63
CA PRO A 353 -38.90 -35.64 46.70
C PRO A 353 -39.99 -36.43 47.45
N GLY A 354 -40.34 -37.61 46.93
CA GLY A 354 -40.85 -38.71 47.76
C GLY A 354 -42.23 -39.25 47.40
N GLN A 355 -42.25 -40.33 46.61
CA GLN A 355 -43.12 -41.50 46.85
C GLN A 355 -42.48 -42.75 46.21
N THR A 356 -42.09 -43.70 47.06
CA THR A 356 -41.60 -45.06 46.76
C THR A 356 -42.75 -46.08 46.90
N PRO A 357 -42.54 -47.41 46.76
CA PRO A 357 -42.33 -48.18 45.53
C PRO A 357 -43.32 -49.38 45.43
N GLY A 358 -43.55 -49.94 44.24
CA GLY A 358 -44.24 -51.24 44.18
C GLY A 358 -44.51 -51.80 42.77
N GLY A 359 -43.77 -52.87 42.44
CA GLY A 359 -44.25 -53.98 41.59
C GLY A 359 -44.15 -53.83 40.07
N ALA A 360 -43.06 -54.36 39.49
CA ALA A 360 -42.91 -54.71 38.07
C ALA A 360 -43.55 -56.10 37.77
N PRO A 361 -43.47 -56.72 36.57
CA PRO A 361 -43.16 -56.30 35.16
C PRO A 361 -44.14 -57.00 34.14
N PRO A 362 -43.81 -57.33 32.85
CA PRO A 362 -43.08 -56.65 31.75
C PRO A 362 -43.87 -56.54 30.40
N ASN A 363 -43.48 -55.56 29.56
CA ASN A 363 -43.12 -55.55 28.09
C ASN A 363 -43.75 -56.53 27.06
N PRO A 364 -43.62 -56.33 25.72
CA PRO A 364 -43.16 -55.17 24.92
C PRO A 364 -44.09 -54.79 23.74
N ASP A 365 -43.80 -53.65 23.09
CA ASP A 365 -43.80 -53.44 21.63
C ASP A 365 -43.90 -51.93 21.35
N VAL A 366 -43.31 -51.27 20.34
CA VAL A 366 -42.28 -51.53 19.33
C VAL A 366 -42.05 -50.13 18.70
N GLN A 367 -40.79 -49.70 18.57
CA GLN A 367 -40.19 -48.85 17.49
C GLN A 367 -40.82 -47.47 17.17
N LYS A 368 -40.10 -46.34 17.34
CA LYS A 368 -39.18 -45.71 16.34
C LYS A 368 -39.85 -45.59 14.96
N GLU A 369 -39.97 -44.44 14.30
CA GLU A 369 -38.94 -43.45 13.96
C GLU A 369 -39.66 -42.37 13.13
N LEU A 370 -39.31 -41.08 13.23
CA LEU A 370 -39.57 -40.11 12.14
C LEU A 370 -38.42 -39.11 12.10
N VAL A 371 -37.45 -39.45 11.24
CA VAL A 371 -36.32 -38.62 10.83
C VAL A 371 -36.73 -37.74 9.65
N ALA A 372 -36.16 -36.54 9.63
CA ALA A 372 -36.32 -35.45 8.68
C ALA A 372 -36.05 -35.80 7.19
N PRO A 373 -36.55 -35.00 6.24
CA PRO A 373 -36.13 -35.08 4.84
C PRO A 373 -34.88 -34.23 4.57
N THR A 374 -33.95 -34.79 3.78
CA THR A 374 -32.82 -34.05 3.17
C THR A 374 -32.89 -34.18 1.64
N LEU A 375 -32.51 -33.10 0.98
CA LEU A 375 -32.47 -32.83 -0.48
C LEU A 375 -31.48 -33.68 -1.30
N GLN A 376 -31.69 -33.61 -2.64
CA GLN A 376 -30.82 -33.87 -3.82
C GLN A 376 -31.30 -35.07 -4.66
N LYS A 377 -31.30 -35.07 -6.01
CA LYS A 377 -30.56 -34.31 -7.04
C LYS A 377 -31.25 -34.51 -8.41
N ASN A 378 -30.99 -33.56 -9.31
CA ASN A 378 -31.07 -33.54 -10.78
C ASN A 378 -31.28 -34.87 -11.52
N ASN A 379 -32.08 -34.83 -12.59
CA ASN A 379 -31.64 -35.31 -13.91
C ASN A 379 -32.39 -34.56 -15.03
N ALA A 380 -31.61 -34.12 -16.01
CA ALA A 380 -32.05 -33.51 -17.25
C ALA A 380 -32.20 -34.58 -18.33
N THR A 381 -33.31 -34.54 -19.06
CA THR A 381 -33.44 -35.02 -20.45
C THR A 381 -34.71 -34.42 -21.04
N VAL A 382 -34.57 -33.51 -22.02
CA VAL A 382 -34.81 -33.67 -23.47
C VAL A 382 -34.40 -32.36 -24.14
#